data_AF-A0A6L8KYA4-F1
#
_entry.id   AF-A0A6L8KYA4-F1
#
_cell.length_a   1.000
_cell.length_b   1.000
_cell.length_c   1.000
_cell.angle_alpha   90.00
_cell.angle_beta   90.00
_cell.angle_gamma   90.00
#
_symmetry.space_group_name_H-M   'P 1'
#
loop_
_entity.id
_entity.type
_entity.pdbx_description
1 polymer ?
#
loop_
_entity_poly.entity_id
_entity_poly.type
_entity_poly.pdbx_seq_one_letter_code
_entity_poly.pdbx_strand_id
1 'polypeptide(L)'
;MVYFGDIIKAIVITAALAAGSAAVAADLASNEELRSMMAADAADRNAEKLDWDKINQHDLARRKRVAEMLAQNQIRTGEDYYNAGMIYQHGGSPEDIRLALAFATISSQLAPEHPAPKWLIAASWDRYLVWKKMPQWYGTQYQAPQDGGPSELYPVDPKAVTDEDRAALNVPSLAKAMEGAGAK
;
A
#
# COMPACT_ATOMS: atom_id res chain seq x y z
N MET A 1 32.40 13.20 34.19
CA MET A 1 32.16 14.47 33.49
C MET A 1 33.40 14.77 32.65
N VAL A 2 33.36 14.45 31.36
CA VAL A 2 34.33 14.90 30.36
C VAL A 2 33.50 15.14 29.10
N TYR A 3 33.40 16.42 28.72
CA TYR A 3 32.72 16.91 27.54
C TYR A 3 33.55 16.58 26.30
N PHE A 4 32.96 15.93 25.30
CA PHE A 4 33.54 15.77 23.97
C PHE A 4 32.70 16.60 22.98
N GLY A 5 33.05 17.88 22.87
CA GLY A 5 32.79 18.69 21.70
C GLY A 5 34.04 18.72 20.82
N ASP A 6 33.83 18.93 19.53
CA ASP A 6 34.84 19.27 18.51
C ASP A 6 35.52 18.12 17.77
N ILE A 7 34.79 17.57 16.78
CA ILE A 7 35.42 17.21 15.50
C ILE A 7 34.61 17.84 14.37
N ILE A 8 34.80 19.15 14.17
CA ILE A 8 34.56 19.79 12.88
C ILE A 8 35.91 19.85 12.16
N LYS A 9 36.14 18.93 11.24
CA LYS A 9 37.18 19.06 10.21
C LYS A 9 36.60 18.66 8.85
N ALA A 10 36.26 19.71 8.11
CA ALA A 10 36.24 19.84 6.66
C ALA A 10 36.27 18.55 5.83
N ILE A 11 35.14 18.27 5.17
CA ILE A 11 35.15 17.60 3.87
C ILE A 11 34.74 18.65 2.84
N VAL A 12 35.74 19.13 2.11
CA VAL A 12 35.56 19.89 0.87
C VAL A 12 35.01 18.91 -0.15
N ILE A 13 33.71 18.96 -0.41
CA ILE A 13 33.13 18.24 -1.56
C ILE A 13 33.37 19.14 -2.78
N THR A 14 34.32 18.73 -3.60
CA THR A 14 34.51 19.23 -4.95
C THR A 14 33.22 18.99 -5.73
N ALA A 15 32.52 20.06 -6.08
CA ALA A 15 31.44 20.03 -7.06
C ALA A 15 32.06 19.78 -8.44
N ALA A 16 32.26 18.51 -8.79
CA ALA A 16 32.43 18.11 -10.17
C ALA A 16 31.06 18.17 -10.85
N LEU A 17 30.94 19.02 -11.88
CA LEU A 17 29.80 19.03 -12.78
C LEU A 17 29.59 17.62 -13.35
N ALA A 18 28.60 16.90 -12.84
CA ALA A 18 28.00 15.79 -13.56
C ALA A 18 26.90 16.35 -14.48
N ALA A 19 27.31 17.12 -15.49
CA ALA A 19 26.53 17.25 -16.71
C ALA A 19 26.65 15.92 -17.46
N GLY A 20 25.83 14.93 -17.09
CA GLY A 20 25.97 13.60 -17.70
C GLY A 20 25.25 12.45 -17.00
N SER A 21 23.97 12.59 -16.69
CA SER A 21 23.02 11.46 -16.68
C SER A 21 21.56 11.94 -16.64
N ALA A 22 21.23 12.96 -17.43
CA ALA A 22 19.85 13.23 -17.86
C ALA A 22 19.57 12.43 -19.15
N ALA A 23 19.77 11.13 -19.05
CA ALA A 23 19.43 10.08 -20.00
C ALA A 23 19.71 8.81 -19.19
N VAL A 24 18.74 8.04 -18.74
CA VAL A 24 17.67 7.46 -19.54
C VAL A 24 16.47 7.26 -18.59
N ALA A 25 15.54 8.22 -18.54
CA ALA A 25 14.15 7.87 -18.27
C ALA A 25 13.63 7.20 -19.56
N ALA A 26 14.15 6.02 -19.86
CA ALA A 26 13.41 5.10 -20.71
C ALA A 26 12.10 4.89 -19.97
N ASP A 27 11.00 5.02 -20.69
CA ASP A 27 9.71 4.50 -20.27
C ASP A 27 9.90 2.99 -20.06
N LEU A 28 10.30 2.61 -18.84
CA LEU A 28 10.47 1.22 -18.48
C LEU A 28 9.07 0.63 -18.55
N ALA A 29 8.85 -0.26 -19.52
CA ALA A 29 7.58 -0.98 -19.58
C ALA A 29 7.34 -1.71 -18.25
N SER A 30 6.15 -1.52 -17.69
CA SER A 30 5.74 -2.22 -16.47
C SER A 30 5.75 -3.73 -16.67
N ASN A 31 5.92 -4.45 -15.56
CA ASN A 31 6.06 -5.89 -15.52
C ASN A 31 4.71 -6.58 -15.80
N GLU A 32 4.57 -7.17 -16.99
CA GLU A 32 3.34 -7.84 -17.44
C GLU A 32 2.93 -9.01 -16.54
N GLU A 33 3.90 -9.75 -15.99
CA GLU A 33 3.63 -10.85 -15.08
C GLU A 33 2.99 -10.32 -13.78
N LEU A 34 3.52 -9.21 -13.25
CA LEU A 34 2.99 -8.58 -12.05
C LEU A 34 1.59 -7.99 -12.27
N ARG A 35 1.35 -7.36 -13.43
CA ARG A 35 0.01 -6.91 -13.84
C ARG A 35 -0.97 -8.07 -13.92
N SER A 36 -0.56 -9.17 -14.55
CA SER A 36 -1.37 -10.39 -14.67
C SER A 36 -1.70 -11.00 -13.31
N MET A 37 -0.73 -11.04 -12.38
CA MET A 37 -0.97 -11.51 -11.01
C MET A 37 -1.99 -10.65 -10.26
N MET A 38 -1.93 -9.32 -10.40
CA MET A 38 -2.91 -8.41 -9.78
C MET A 38 -4.31 -8.60 -10.40
N ALA A 39 -4.40 -8.73 -11.73
CA ALA A 39 -5.67 -8.99 -12.40
C ALA A 39 -6.29 -10.32 -11.94
N ALA A 40 -5.48 -11.37 -11.77
CA ALA A 40 -5.93 -12.65 -11.23
C ALA A 40 -6.37 -12.55 -9.75
N ASP A 41 -5.70 -11.71 -8.96
CA ASP A 41 -6.07 -11.43 -7.56
C ASP A 41 -7.45 -10.78 -7.44
N ALA A 42 -7.75 -9.82 -8.32
CA ALA A 42 -9.07 -9.21 -8.42
C ALA A 42 -10.12 -10.20 -8.93
N ALA A 43 -9.79 -11.03 -9.93
CA ALA A 43 -10.71 -12.01 -10.50
C ALA A 43 -11.14 -13.07 -9.47
N ASP A 44 -10.21 -13.56 -8.64
CA ASP A 44 -10.49 -14.49 -7.54
C ASP A 44 -11.55 -13.94 -6.56
N ARG A 45 -11.60 -12.62 -6.38
CA ARG A 45 -12.51 -11.91 -5.46
C ARG A 45 -13.82 -11.45 -6.10
N ASN A 46 -13.95 -11.58 -7.42
CA ASN A 46 -15.16 -11.21 -8.17
C ASN A 46 -15.98 -12.45 -8.60
N ALA A 47 -15.63 -13.63 -8.11
CA ALA A 47 -16.35 -14.86 -8.38
C ALA A 47 -17.71 -14.89 -7.66
N GLU A 48 -18.73 -15.49 -8.29
CA GLU A 48 -20.08 -15.64 -7.71
C GLU A 48 -20.07 -16.36 -6.35
N LYS A 49 -19.15 -17.31 -6.19
CA LYS A 49 -18.91 -18.03 -4.95
C LYS A 49 -17.43 -17.98 -4.61
N LEU A 50 -17.13 -17.36 -3.47
CA LEU A 50 -15.77 -17.24 -2.97
C LEU A 50 -15.32 -18.56 -2.30
N ASP A 51 -14.18 -19.06 -2.75
CA ASP A 51 -13.45 -20.17 -2.12
C ASP A 51 -12.23 -19.59 -1.39
N TRP A 52 -12.43 -19.26 -0.11
CA TRP A 52 -11.39 -18.57 0.68
C TRP A 52 -10.12 -19.41 0.85
N ASP A 53 -10.22 -20.74 0.90
CA ASP A 53 -9.04 -21.60 0.99
C ASP A 53 -8.20 -21.50 -0.28
N LYS A 54 -8.85 -21.54 -1.45
CA LYS A 54 -8.19 -21.35 -2.74
C LYS A 54 -7.61 -19.93 -2.90
N ILE A 55 -8.37 -18.90 -2.53
CA ILE A 55 -7.94 -17.50 -2.58
C ILE A 55 -6.68 -17.31 -1.73
N ASN A 56 -6.69 -17.80 -0.49
CA ASN A 56 -5.55 -17.68 0.43
C ASN A 56 -4.29 -18.40 -0.10
N GLN A 57 -4.46 -19.55 -0.76
CA GLN A 57 -3.35 -20.25 -1.42
C GLN A 57 -2.77 -19.44 -2.58
N HIS A 58 -3.63 -18.84 -3.42
CA HIS A 58 -3.21 -17.98 -4.52
C HIS A 58 -2.50 -16.71 -4.01
N ASP A 59 -3.03 -16.06 -2.98
CA ASP A 59 -2.42 -14.86 -2.37
C ASP A 59 -1.02 -15.15 -1.82
N LEU A 60 -0.83 -16.29 -1.16
CA LEU A 60 0.49 -16.73 -0.71
C LEU A 60 1.45 -16.96 -1.88
N ALA A 61 1.00 -17.60 -2.96
CA ALA A 61 1.81 -17.85 -4.14
C ALA A 61 2.23 -16.54 -4.82
N ARG A 62 1.30 -15.60 -4.99
CA ARG A 62 1.58 -14.27 -5.57
C ARG A 62 2.59 -13.50 -4.71
N ARG A 63 2.43 -13.44 -3.38
CA ARG A 63 3.39 -12.75 -2.50
C ARG A 63 4.79 -13.34 -2.59
N LYS A 64 4.92 -14.68 -2.65
CA LYS A 64 6.21 -15.34 -2.88
C LYS A 64 6.82 -14.89 -4.21
N ARG A 65 6.03 -14.86 -5.29
CA ARG A 65 6.51 -14.43 -6.60
C ARG A 65 6.92 -12.96 -6.62
N VAL A 66 6.16 -12.08 -5.99
CA VAL A 66 6.52 -10.65 -5.85
C VAL A 66 7.82 -10.48 -5.05
N ALA A 67 8.04 -11.29 -4.00
CA ALA A 67 9.29 -11.26 -3.23
C ALA A 67 10.51 -11.65 -4.09
N GLU A 68 10.38 -12.66 -4.94
CA GLU A 68 11.41 -13.04 -5.91
C GLU A 68 11.69 -11.91 -6.91
N MET A 69 10.64 -11.29 -7.47
CA MET A 69 10.76 -10.16 -8.38
C MET A 69 11.48 -8.98 -7.71
N LEU A 70 11.17 -8.69 -6.45
CA LEU A 70 11.84 -7.65 -5.68
C LEU A 70 13.34 -7.96 -5.53
N ALA A 71 13.69 -9.18 -5.13
CA ALA A 71 15.08 -9.62 -4.97
C ALA A 71 15.87 -9.58 -6.29
N GLN A 72 15.20 -9.75 -7.42
CA GLN A 72 15.77 -9.68 -8.77
C GLN A 72 15.72 -8.26 -9.38
N ASN A 73 15.34 -7.25 -8.59
CA ASN A 73 15.18 -5.87 -9.02
C ASN A 73 14.24 -5.74 -10.24
N GLN A 74 13.12 -6.48 -10.27
CA GLN A 74 12.12 -6.52 -11.35
C GLN A 74 10.87 -5.68 -11.07
N ILE A 75 10.79 -5.00 -9.91
CA ILE A 75 9.73 -4.05 -9.55
C ILE A 75 10.34 -2.65 -9.66
N ARG A 76 9.98 -1.89 -10.70
CA ARG A 76 10.71 -0.68 -11.10
C ARG A 76 9.81 0.53 -11.33
N THR A 77 8.62 0.34 -11.87
CA THR A 77 7.71 1.43 -12.23
C THR A 77 6.71 1.72 -11.12
N GLY A 78 6.08 2.91 -11.15
CA GLY A 78 4.97 3.21 -10.25
C GLY A 78 3.84 2.18 -10.32
N GLU A 79 3.55 1.64 -11.51
CA GLU A 79 2.57 0.57 -11.73
C GLU A 79 3.03 -0.76 -11.11
N ASP A 80 4.30 -1.13 -11.24
CA ASP A 80 4.84 -2.34 -10.59
C ASP A 80 4.67 -2.27 -9.08
N TYR A 81 5.05 -1.14 -8.48
CA TYR A 81 4.90 -0.92 -7.05
C TYR A 81 3.43 -0.91 -6.62
N TYR A 82 2.53 -0.34 -7.42
CA TYR A 82 1.09 -0.38 -7.12
C TYR A 82 0.57 -1.82 -7.11
N ASN A 83 0.86 -2.60 -8.15
CA ASN A 83 0.42 -3.98 -8.28
C ASN A 83 1.01 -4.88 -7.17
N ALA A 84 2.28 -4.70 -6.84
CA ALA A 84 2.92 -5.36 -5.69
C ALA A 84 2.22 -4.98 -4.37
N GLY A 85 1.91 -3.70 -4.18
CA GLY A 85 1.18 -3.20 -3.01
C GLY A 85 -0.19 -3.86 -2.86
N MET A 86 -0.95 -3.97 -3.94
CA MET A 86 -2.26 -4.63 -3.94
C MET A 86 -2.18 -6.11 -3.55
N ILE A 87 -1.19 -6.83 -4.09
CA ILE A 87 -0.95 -8.25 -3.72
C ILE A 87 -0.60 -8.38 -2.23
N TYR A 88 0.22 -7.49 -1.69
CA TYR A 88 0.62 -7.51 -0.28
C TYR A 88 -0.48 -7.01 0.67
N GLN A 89 -1.40 -6.17 0.20
CA GLN A 89 -2.57 -5.70 0.97
C GLN A 89 -3.46 -6.88 1.40
N HIS A 90 -3.47 -7.96 0.63
CA HIS A 90 -4.15 -9.21 0.95
C HIS A 90 -3.29 -10.20 1.76
N GLY A 91 -2.15 -9.75 2.26
CA GLY A 91 -1.28 -10.55 3.11
C GLY A 91 -1.89 -10.96 4.45
N GLY A 92 -1.34 -12.04 5.01
CA GLY A 92 -1.83 -12.68 6.23
C GLY A 92 -1.07 -12.29 7.48
N SER A 93 -0.25 -11.23 7.44
CA SER A 93 0.58 -10.78 8.56
C SER A 93 0.75 -9.26 8.57
N PRO A 94 1.02 -8.63 9.73
CA PRO A 94 1.33 -7.21 9.78
C PRO A 94 2.63 -6.85 9.02
N GLU A 95 3.54 -7.80 8.83
CA GLU A 95 4.74 -7.65 7.98
C GLU A 95 4.35 -7.46 6.50
N ASP A 96 3.42 -8.28 6.01
CA ASP A 96 2.93 -8.15 4.64
C ASP A 96 2.24 -6.79 4.43
N ILE A 97 1.41 -6.36 5.38
CA ILE A 97 0.71 -5.08 5.25
C ILE A 97 1.68 -3.89 5.31
N ARG A 98 2.77 -3.98 6.09
CA ARG A 98 3.84 -2.96 6.06
C ARG A 98 4.52 -2.88 4.70
N LEU A 99 4.72 -4.01 4.03
CA LEU A 99 5.24 -4.02 2.65
C LEU A 99 4.23 -3.41 1.67
N ALA A 100 2.93 -3.69 1.83
CA ALA A 100 1.88 -3.05 1.03
C ALA A 100 1.95 -1.51 1.12
N LEU A 101 2.05 -0.99 2.35
CA LEU A 101 2.20 0.45 2.62
C LEU A 101 3.46 1.03 1.96
N ALA A 102 4.60 0.34 2.07
CA ALA A 102 5.86 0.79 1.49
C ALA A 102 5.76 0.86 -0.04
N PHE A 103 5.22 -0.17 -0.68
CA PHE A 103 5.03 -0.21 -2.12
C PHE A 103 4.04 0.86 -2.60
N ALA A 104 2.91 1.06 -1.92
CA ALA A 104 1.95 2.11 -2.25
C ALA A 104 2.58 3.51 -2.14
N THR A 105 3.41 3.73 -1.12
CA THR A 105 4.13 4.99 -0.90
C THR A 105 5.14 5.27 -2.02
N ILE A 106 5.91 4.27 -2.43
CA ILE A 106 6.86 4.39 -3.56
C ILE A 106 6.09 4.64 -4.86
N SER A 107 5.02 3.87 -5.10
CA SER A 107 4.16 4.03 -6.28
C SER A 107 3.61 5.45 -6.40
N SER A 108 3.09 6.03 -5.32
CA SER A 108 2.56 7.41 -5.34
C SER A 108 3.60 8.49 -5.66
N GLN A 109 4.89 8.20 -5.42
CA GLN A 109 5.99 9.13 -5.73
C GLN A 109 6.45 8.96 -7.18
N LEU A 110 6.45 7.73 -7.69
CA LEU A 110 6.87 7.42 -9.06
C LEU A 110 5.79 7.70 -10.11
N ALA A 111 4.51 7.63 -9.73
CA ALA A 111 3.35 7.88 -10.60
C ALA A 111 2.33 8.80 -9.88
N PRO A 112 2.67 10.08 -9.62
CA PRO A 112 1.82 11.01 -8.86
C PRO A 112 0.46 11.29 -9.51
N GLU A 113 0.36 11.13 -10.82
CA GLU A 113 -0.87 11.22 -11.60
C GLU A 113 -1.78 9.99 -11.44
N HIS A 114 -1.25 8.85 -10.98
CA HIS A 114 -2.06 7.68 -10.68
C HIS A 114 -2.76 7.86 -9.32
N PRO A 115 -4.12 7.91 -9.26
CA PRO A 115 -4.81 8.18 -8.01
C PRO A 115 -4.90 6.99 -7.06
N ALA A 116 -4.81 5.75 -7.55
CA ALA A 116 -5.07 4.56 -6.75
C ALA A 116 -4.04 4.28 -5.63
N PRO A 117 -2.72 4.49 -5.83
CA PRO A 117 -1.72 4.32 -4.78
C PRO A 117 -1.99 5.11 -3.51
N LYS A 118 -2.57 6.32 -3.64
CA LYS A 118 -2.94 7.17 -2.50
C LYS A 118 -3.98 6.51 -1.59
N TRP A 119 -5.02 5.93 -2.18
CA TRP A 119 -6.01 5.17 -1.41
C TRP A 119 -5.38 3.95 -0.76
N LEU A 120 -4.48 3.27 -1.48
CA LEU A 120 -3.79 2.09 -0.97
C LEU A 120 -2.88 2.39 0.23
N ILE A 121 -2.28 3.59 0.31
CA ILE A 121 -1.55 4.05 1.50
C ILE A 121 -2.47 4.04 2.73
N ALA A 122 -3.63 4.70 2.62
CA ALA A 122 -4.62 4.75 3.70
C ALA A 122 -5.15 3.35 4.05
N ALA A 123 -5.48 2.54 3.04
CA ALA A 123 -5.99 1.20 3.22
C ALA A 123 -4.99 0.25 3.88
N SER A 124 -3.70 0.35 3.53
CA SER A 124 -2.63 -0.44 4.16
C SER A 124 -2.41 -0.02 5.60
N TRP A 125 -2.42 1.29 5.88
CA TRP A 125 -2.26 1.80 7.23
C TRP A 125 -3.39 1.34 8.16
N ASP A 126 -4.64 1.53 7.75
CA ASP A 126 -5.80 1.11 8.53
C ASP A 126 -5.79 -0.41 8.74
N ARG A 127 -5.44 -1.21 7.72
CA ARG A 127 -5.35 -2.67 7.85
C ARG A 127 -4.26 -3.10 8.82
N TYR A 128 -3.14 -2.37 8.88
CA TYR A 128 -2.10 -2.60 9.87
C TYR A 128 -2.61 -2.30 11.30
N LEU A 129 -3.38 -1.23 11.49
CA LEU A 129 -4.01 -0.91 12.77
C LEU A 129 -5.04 -1.98 13.19
N VAL A 130 -5.84 -2.48 12.25
CA VAL A 130 -6.78 -3.60 12.49
C VAL A 130 -6.02 -4.85 12.97
N TRP A 131 -4.89 -5.20 12.33
CA TRP A 131 -4.01 -6.29 12.79
C TRP A 131 -3.51 -6.08 14.22
N LYS A 132 -3.24 -4.83 14.60
CA LYS A 132 -2.85 -4.44 15.96
C LYS A 132 -4.03 -4.31 16.94
N LYS A 133 -5.27 -4.54 16.47
CA LYS A 133 -6.52 -4.33 17.23
C LYS A 133 -6.67 -2.89 17.73
N MET A 134 -6.21 -1.94 16.93
CA MET A 134 -6.29 -0.51 17.20
C MET A 134 -7.33 0.15 16.30
N PRO A 135 -8.01 1.22 16.75
CA PRO A 135 -8.88 1.99 15.88
C PRO A 135 -8.13 2.46 14.62
N GLN A 136 -8.77 2.34 13.46
CA GLN A 136 -8.25 2.81 12.19
C GLN A 136 -8.33 4.33 12.07
N TRP A 137 -7.63 4.93 11.10
CA TRP A 137 -7.56 6.38 10.96
C TRP A 137 -8.44 6.87 9.81
N TYR A 138 -8.31 6.26 8.64
CA TYR A 138 -8.91 6.77 7.42
C TYR A 138 -10.32 6.23 7.18
N GLY A 139 -10.67 5.06 7.73
CA GLY A 139 -12.02 4.48 7.61
C GLY A 139 -12.17 3.59 6.39
N THR A 140 -11.12 2.85 6.02
CA THR A 140 -11.09 1.99 4.83
C THR A 140 -11.40 0.52 5.11
N GLN A 141 -11.28 0.07 6.36
CA GLN A 141 -11.49 -1.32 6.76
C GLN A 141 -12.89 -1.53 7.34
N TYR A 142 -13.52 -2.60 6.87
CA TYR A 142 -14.82 -3.07 7.34
C TYR A 142 -14.64 -4.46 7.96
N GLN A 143 -15.51 -4.81 8.89
CA GLN A 143 -15.55 -6.10 9.54
C GLN A 143 -16.86 -6.82 9.20
N ALA A 144 -16.79 -8.14 9.12
CA ALA A 144 -17.98 -8.96 9.06
C ALA A 144 -18.80 -8.75 10.34
N PRO A 145 -20.13 -8.68 10.22
CA PRO A 145 -21.01 -8.56 11.38
C PRO A 145 -20.97 -9.84 12.22
N GLN A 146 -21.26 -9.70 13.51
CA GLN A 146 -21.30 -10.85 14.42
C GLN A 146 -22.51 -11.76 14.20
N ASP A 147 -23.58 -11.24 13.58
CA ASP A 147 -24.90 -11.87 13.47
C ASP A 147 -25.33 -12.15 12.02
N GLY A 148 -24.43 -12.00 11.04
CA GLY A 148 -24.74 -12.17 9.62
C GLY A 148 -25.48 -11.00 8.98
N GLY A 149 -25.51 -9.82 9.64
CA GLY A 149 -26.01 -8.57 9.09
C GLY A 149 -25.20 -8.00 7.90
N PRO A 150 -25.23 -6.68 7.67
CA PRO A 150 -24.30 -6.04 6.74
C PRO A 150 -22.90 -5.84 7.35
N SER A 151 -21.88 -5.65 6.52
CA SER A 151 -20.54 -5.28 6.99
C SER A 151 -20.56 -3.95 7.74
N GLU A 152 -19.82 -3.90 8.85
CA GLU A 152 -19.70 -2.71 9.70
C GLU A 152 -18.35 -2.04 9.49
N LEU A 153 -18.27 -0.72 9.60
CA LEU A 153 -17.00 -0.01 9.61
C LEU A 153 -16.22 -0.38 10.89
N TYR A 154 -14.96 -0.80 10.75
CA TYR A 154 -14.11 -1.07 11.91
C TYR A 154 -13.92 0.23 12.74
N PRO A 155 -13.79 0.18 14.09
CA PRO A 155 -13.65 1.37 14.91
C PRO A 155 -12.63 2.38 14.36
N VAL A 156 -13.04 3.64 14.23
CA VAL A 156 -12.21 4.74 13.73
C VAL A 156 -11.83 5.67 14.88
N ASP A 157 -10.58 6.12 14.96
CA ASP A 157 -10.21 7.25 15.80
C ASP A 157 -10.62 8.56 15.09
N PRO A 158 -11.66 9.26 15.54
CA PRO A 158 -12.17 10.44 14.86
C PRO A 158 -11.23 11.65 14.95
N LYS A 159 -10.16 11.57 15.76
CA LYS A 159 -9.19 12.66 15.96
C LYS A 159 -7.86 12.41 15.27
N ALA A 160 -7.64 11.23 14.70
CA ALA A 160 -6.36 10.89 14.09
C ALA A 160 -6.08 11.67 12.80
N VAL A 161 -7.10 11.88 11.98
CA VAL A 161 -7.02 12.56 10.67
C VAL A 161 -8.32 13.30 10.34
N THR A 162 -8.22 14.40 9.61
CA THR A 162 -9.37 15.18 9.13
C THR A 162 -9.96 14.62 7.83
N ASP A 163 -11.09 15.15 7.37
CA ASP A 163 -11.63 14.77 6.06
C ASP A 163 -10.80 15.36 4.90
N GLU A 164 -10.05 16.44 5.13
CA GLU A 164 -9.04 16.93 4.19
C GLU A 164 -7.88 15.95 4.04
N ASP A 165 -7.42 15.35 5.14
CA ASP A 165 -6.39 14.29 5.10
C ASP A 165 -6.89 13.05 4.35
N ARG A 166 -8.16 12.66 4.56
CA ARG A 166 -8.82 11.57 3.81
C ARG A 166 -8.86 11.90 2.32
N ALA A 167 -9.31 13.09 1.96
CA ALA A 167 -9.39 13.54 0.58
C ALA A 167 -8.00 13.59 -0.09
N ALA A 168 -6.95 14.01 0.63
CA ALA A 168 -5.59 14.02 0.13
C ALA A 168 -5.08 12.62 -0.28
N LEU A 169 -5.62 11.56 0.36
CA LEU A 169 -5.37 10.16 0.04
C LEU A 169 -6.46 9.50 -0.79
N ASN A 170 -7.36 10.26 -1.43
CA ASN A 170 -8.50 9.72 -2.21
C ASN A 170 -9.42 8.79 -1.41
N VAL A 171 -9.56 9.03 -0.11
CA VAL A 171 -10.51 8.35 0.77
C VAL A 171 -11.75 9.24 0.96
N PRO A 172 -12.97 8.68 0.92
CA PRO A 172 -14.19 9.44 1.25
C PRO A 172 -14.16 10.02 2.67
N SER A 173 -15.04 10.98 2.96
CA SER A 173 -15.22 11.48 4.33
C SER A 173 -15.62 10.36 5.30
N LEU A 174 -15.37 10.57 6.59
CA LEU A 174 -15.77 9.60 7.61
C LEU A 174 -17.28 9.34 7.60
N ALA A 175 -18.08 10.38 7.41
CA ALA A 175 -19.54 10.25 7.29
C ALA A 175 -19.94 9.33 6.12
N LYS A 176 -19.30 9.47 4.96
CA LYS A 176 -19.56 8.62 3.80
C LYS A 176 -19.11 7.16 4.02
N ALA A 177 -17.98 6.94 4.70
CA ALA A 177 -17.55 5.59 5.06
C ALA A 177 -18.56 4.91 6.01
N MET A 178 -19.13 5.65 6.96
CA MET A 178 -20.18 5.15 7.85
C MET A 178 -21.48 4.84 7.10
N GLU A 179 -21.86 5.64 6.09
CA GLU A 179 -23.02 5.35 5.22
C GLU A 179 -22.81 4.06 4.40
N GLY A 180 -21.57 3.78 3.97
CA GLY A 180 -21.21 2.58 3.21
C GLY A 180 -21.29 1.30 4.04
N ALA A 181 -21.12 1.39 5.37
CA ALA A 181 -21.36 0.29 6.29
C ALA A 181 -22.86 -0.02 6.35
N GLY A 182 -23.31 -1.04 5.61
CA GLY A 182 -24.74 -1.28 5.42
C GLY A 182 -25.15 -1.52 3.96
N ALA A 183 -24.37 -1.02 3.00
CA ALA A 183 -24.66 -1.17 1.58
C ALA A 183 -24.21 -2.55 1.08
N LYS A 184 -25.13 -3.30 0.46
CA LYS A 184 -24.85 -4.55 -0.26
C LYS A 184 -24.63 -4.29 -1.73
#